data_AF-A0A1S3QJY7-F1
#
_entry.id   AF-A0A1S3QJY7-F1
#
_cell.length_a   1.000
_cell.length_b   1.000
_cell.length_c   1.000
_cell.angle_alpha   90.00
_cell.angle_beta   90.00
_cell.angle_gamma   90.00
#
_symmetry.space_group_name_H-M   'P 1'
#
loop_
_entity.id
_entity.type
_entity.pdbx_description
1 polymer ?
#
loop_
_entity_poly.entity_id
_entity_poly.type
_entity_poly.pdbx_seq_one_letter_code
_entity_poly.pdbx_strand_id
1 'polypeptide(L)'
;MCSYLSQDIDLRVVQHYVNPEDQTVVKEHVDCLEAGRKLPSYVLEDSELTELCVRARGDEDWSRDVRLERKEKERGSSSVVQVPCSSGSLLYVWCTLITMETDSHMQQRVVVFSPLFMMRSHLPDPVIIHTEKRSLGQRESQLIQGQGHQEQLLNTENDLTHHLTFQAR
;
A
#
# COMPACT_ATOMS: atom_id res chain seq x y z
N MET A 1 5.31 13.61 -8.77
CA MET A 1 4.34 12.91 -7.90
C MET A 1 5.14 12.39 -6.71
N CYS A 2 5.04 13.03 -5.54
CA CYS A 2 5.79 12.61 -4.36
C CYS A 2 4.90 11.69 -3.53
N SER A 3 5.10 10.38 -3.70
CA SER A 3 4.42 9.37 -2.89
C SER A 3 5.22 9.16 -1.60
N TYR A 4 4.66 9.58 -0.48
CA TYR A 4 5.21 9.33 0.84
C TYR A 4 4.17 8.56 1.66
N LEU A 5 4.58 7.45 2.26
CA LEU A 5 3.77 6.81 3.30
C LEU A 5 3.83 7.66 4.57
N SER A 6 2.75 7.70 5.35
CA SER A 6 2.73 8.39 6.65
C SER A 6 3.19 7.50 7.80
N GLN A 7 3.31 6.20 7.57
CA GLN A 7 3.81 5.22 8.53
C GLN A 7 4.75 4.25 7.83
N ASP A 8 5.61 3.62 8.62
CA ASP A 8 6.53 2.59 8.13
C ASP A 8 5.76 1.33 7.74
N ILE A 9 6.11 0.77 6.59
CA ILE A 9 5.50 -0.46 6.07
C ILE A 9 6.63 -1.46 5.77
N ASP A 10 6.58 -2.62 6.41
CA ASP A 10 7.45 -3.74 6.04
C ASP A 10 6.92 -4.34 4.73
N LEU A 11 7.83 -4.64 3.82
CA LEU A 11 7.56 -5.26 2.53
C LEU A 11 8.23 -6.63 2.50
N ARG A 12 7.50 -7.64 2.04
CA ARG A 12 8.05 -8.94 1.68
C ARG A 12 7.73 -9.23 0.22
N VAL A 13 8.77 -9.46 -0.56
CA VAL A 13 8.69 -9.90 -1.96
C VAL A 13 9.08 -11.37 -2.01
N VAL A 14 8.26 -12.17 -2.68
CA VAL A 14 8.45 -13.60 -2.81
C VAL A 14 8.75 -13.94 -4.27
N GLN A 15 9.84 -14.68 -4.45
CA GLN A 15 10.29 -15.22 -5.72
C GLN A 15 10.06 -16.73 -5.72
N HIS A 16 9.29 -17.23 -6.68
CA HIS A 16 9.23 -18.66 -7.00
C HIS A 16 10.04 -18.94 -8.27
N TYR A 17 11.04 -19.82 -8.18
CA TYR A 17 11.78 -20.30 -9.35
C TYR A 17 11.98 -21.81 -9.29
N VAL A 18 12.18 -22.44 -10.45
CA VAL A 18 12.48 -23.87 -10.55
C VAL A 18 13.99 -24.04 -10.68
N ASN A 19 14.59 -24.83 -9.80
CA ASN A 19 16.02 -25.11 -9.85
C ASN A 19 16.35 -26.11 -10.98
N PRO A 20 17.63 -26.33 -11.31
CA PRO A 20 18.03 -27.31 -12.34
C PRO A 20 17.62 -28.77 -12.05
N GLU A 21 17.18 -29.07 -10.81
CA GLU A 21 16.71 -30.37 -10.35
C GLU A 21 15.17 -30.48 -10.40
N ASP A 22 14.50 -29.55 -11.09
CA ASP A 22 13.03 -29.48 -11.24
C ASP A 22 12.26 -29.31 -9.91
N GLN A 23 12.91 -28.72 -8.90
CA GLN A 23 12.30 -28.39 -7.62
C GLN A 23 11.96 -26.90 -7.55
N THR A 24 10.77 -26.60 -7.05
CA THR A 24 10.34 -25.22 -6.76
C THR A 24 11.07 -24.69 -5.53
N VAL A 25 11.83 -23.62 -5.70
CA VAL A 25 12.52 -22.89 -4.64
C VAL A 25 11.84 -21.55 -4.43
N VAL A 26 11.68 -21.17 -3.15
CA VAL A 26 11.12 -19.88 -2.74
C VAL A 26 12.23 -19.03 -2.13
N LYS A 27 12.44 -17.83 -2.67
CA LYS A 27 13.37 -16.85 -2.11
C LYS A 27 12.57 -15.62 -1.66
N GLU A 28 12.81 -15.18 -0.43
CA GLU A 28 12.16 -14.01 0.13
C GLU A 28 13.15 -12.84 0.20
N HIS A 29 12.65 -11.66 -0.16
CA HIS A 29 13.34 -10.40 0.09
C HIS A 29 12.47 -9.54 0.99
N VAL A 30 13.02 -9.12 2.12
CA VAL A 30 12.35 -8.26 3.10
C VAL A 30 13.01 -6.90 3.09
N ASP A 31 12.20 -5.86 3.01
CA ASP A 31 12.64 -4.47 3.12
C ASP A 31 11.64 -3.68 3.98
N CYS A 32 11.97 -2.45 4.35
CA CYS A 32 11.02 -1.53 4.95
C CYS A 32 10.94 -0.20 4.20
N LEU A 33 9.70 0.16 3.87
CA LEU A 33 9.31 1.43 3.31
C LEU A 33 9.15 2.45 4.45
N GLU A 34 10.16 3.28 4.68
CA GLU A 34 10.15 4.29 5.74
C GLU A 34 9.19 5.46 5.45
N ALA A 35 8.45 5.89 6.47
CA ALA A 35 7.54 7.01 6.42
C ALA A 35 8.24 8.32 6.02
N GLY A 36 7.56 9.15 5.23
CA GLY A 36 8.07 10.46 4.81
C GLY A 36 9.30 10.41 3.91
N ARG A 37 9.79 9.23 3.52
CA ARG A 37 10.95 9.05 2.63
C ARG A 37 10.52 8.72 1.22
N LYS A 38 11.36 9.12 0.26
CA LYS A 38 11.17 8.72 -1.13
C LYS A 38 11.14 7.20 -1.19
N LEU A 39 10.01 6.65 -1.60
CA LEU A 39 9.83 5.21 -1.62
C LEU A 39 10.84 4.56 -2.57
N PRO A 40 11.46 3.44 -2.18
CA PRO A 40 12.37 2.71 -3.04
C PRO A 40 11.63 2.22 -4.28
N SER A 41 12.31 2.31 -5.42
CA SER A 41 11.91 1.62 -6.65
C SER A 41 12.74 0.36 -6.74
N TYR A 42 12.09 -0.79 -6.72
CA TYR A 42 12.76 -2.05 -6.97
C TYR A 42 12.81 -2.28 -8.48
N VAL A 43 13.94 -2.79 -8.97
CA VAL A 43 14.10 -3.30 -10.33
C VAL A 43 14.37 -4.77 -10.20
N LEU A 44 13.47 -5.57 -10.77
CA LEU A 44 13.44 -7.01 -10.53
C LEU A 44 13.30 -7.71 -11.89
N GLU A 45 13.98 -8.83 -12.09
CA GLU A 45 13.89 -9.59 -13.35
C GLU A 45 12.55 -10.33 -13.45
N ASP A 46 12.11 -10.63 -14.68
CA ASP A 46 10.76 -11.17 -14.96
C ASP A 46 10.50 -12.53 -14.31
N SER A 47 11.55 -13.36 -14.20
CA SER A 47 11.57 -14.67 -13.54
C SER A 47 11.67 -14.59 -12.02
N GLU A 48 11.88 -13.40 -11.45
CA GLU A 48 12.13 -13.22 -10.02
C GLU A 48 10.88 -12.81 -9.24
N LEU A 49 9.78 -12.41 -9.90
CA LEU A 49 8.60 -11.87 -9.23
C LEU A 49 7.32 -12.62 -9.49
N THR A 50 6.82 -13.25 -8.43
CA THR A 50 5.47 -13.80 -8.41
C THR A 50 4.54 -12.98 -7.53
N GLU A 51 4.96 -12.65 -6.30
CA GLU A 51 4.06 -12.11 -5.28
C GLU A 51 4.75 -11.13 -4.33
N LEU A 52 3.99 -10.18 -3.78
CA LEU A 52 4.41 -9.37 -2.64
C LEU A 52 3.30 -9.24 -1.60
N CYS A 53 3.68 -9.03 -0.35
CA CYS A 53 2.77 -8.62 0.72
C CYS A 53 3.44 -7.57 1.59
N VAL A 54 2.61 -6.81 2.30
CA VAL A 54 3.05 -5.71 3.16
C VAL A 54 2.39 -5.81 4.53
N ARG A 55 3.02 -5.21 5.54
CA ARG A 55 2.41 -5.04 6.86
C ARG A 55 2.82 -3.71 7.45
N ALA A 56 2.02 -3.19 8.38
CA ALA A 56 2.47 -2.06 9.19
C ALA A 56 3.66 -2.51 10.05
N ARG A 57 4.69 -1.65 10.14
CA ARG A 57 5.91 -2.01 10.89
C ARG A 57 5.57 -2.27 12.36
N GLY A 58 6.02 -3.42 12.85
CA GLY A 58 5.79 -3.86 14.24
C GLY A 58 4.49 -4.64 14.44
N ASP A 59 3.69 -4.82 13.39
CA ASP A 59 2.51 -5.68 13.44
C ASP A 59 2.85 -7.11 12.97
N GLU A 60 2.04 -8.07 13.42
CA GLU A 60 2.23 -9.49 13.11
C GLU A 60 1.57 -9.90 11.78
N ASP A 61 0.43 -9.27 11.46
CA ASP A 61 -0.41 -9.66 10.33
C ASP A 61 0.07 -9.06 9.01
N TRP A 62 0.30 -9.93 8.02
CA TRP A 62 0.58 -9.53 6.64
C TRP A 62 -0.71 -9.26 5.86
N SER A 63 -0.62 -8.34 4.90
CA SER A 63 -1.64 -8.18 3.87
C SER A 63 -1.81 -9.47 3.06
N ARG A 64 -2.90 -9.54 2.30
CA ARG A 64 -3.02 -10.54 1.24
C ARG A 64 -1.90 -10.35 0.21
N ASP A 65 -1.50 -11.45 -0.42
CA ASP A 65 -0.52 -11.43 -1.49
C ASP A 65 -1.06 -10.69 -2.72
N VAL A 66 -0.24 -9.78 -3.24
CA VAL A 66 -0.44 -9.07 -4.48
C VAL A 66 0.36 -9.78 -5.55
N ARG A 67 -0.34 -10.41 -6.49
CA ARG A 67 0.30 -11.08 -7.62
C ARG A 67 0.88 -10.05 -8.58
N LEU A 68 2.12 -10.29 -8.99
CA LEU A 68 2.89 -9.43 -9.88
C LEU A 68 2.93 -9.99 -11.31
N GLU A 69 2.04 -10.92 -11.61
CA GLU A 69 1.93 -11.61 -12.90
C GLU A 69 1.67 -10.65 -14.07
N ARG A 70 2.27 -10.98 -15.21
CA ARG A 70 2.14 -10.25 -16.47
C ARG A 70 0.70 -10.25 -16.97
N LYS A 71 0.08 -9.07 -17.06
CA LYS A 71 -1.08 -8.86 -17.96
C LYS A 71 -0.55 -8.39 -19.31
N GLU A 72 -0.55 -9.27 -20.30
CA GLU A 72 0.05 -9.06 -21.65
C GLU A 72 -0.40 -7.79 -22.40
N LYS A 73 -1.45 -7.10 -21.97
CA LYS A 73 -2.05 -5.96 -22.68
C LYS A 73 -1.97 -4.62 -21.94
N GLU A 74 -1.43 -4.57 -20.72
CA GLU A 74 -1.42 -3.33 -19.90
C GLU A 74 0.02 -2.94 -19.52
N ARG A 75 0.43 -1.69 -19.79
CA ARG A 75 1.76 -1.14 -19.44
C ARG A 75 1.98 -0.99 -17.93
N GLY A 76 0.93 -1.16 -17.14
CA GLY A 76 0.99 -1.17 -15.69
C GLY A 76 -0.31 -1.70 -15.10
N SER A 77 -0.22 -2.26 -13.90
CA SER A 77 -1.37 -2.69 -13.11
C SER A 77 -1.37 -1.94 -11.79
N SER A 78 -2.54 -1.59 -11.28
CA SER A 78 -2.67 -0.96 -9.96
C SER A 78 -3.70 -1.71 -9.14
N SER A 79 -3.37 -1.96 -7.89
CA SER A 79 -4.23 -2.65 -6.94
C SER A 79 -4.22 -1.90 -5.61
N VAL A 80 -5.32 -2.00 -4.87
CA VAL A 80 -5.38 -1.50 -3.49
C VAL A 80 -5.06 -2.65 -2.57
N VAL A 81 -4.07 -2.45 -1.70
CA VAL A 81 -3.63 -3.39 -0.69
C VAL A 81 -4.21 -2.97 0.65
N GLN A 82 -4.86 -3.93 1.32
CA GLN A 82 -5.38 -3.77 2.68
C GLN A 82 -4.31 -4.22 3.65
N VAL A 83 -3.83 -3.29 4.47
CA VAL A 83 -2.76 -3.49 5.45
C VAL A 83 -3.40 -3.51 6.83
N PRO A 84 -3.47 -4.68 7.51
CA PRO A 84 -3.93 -4.75 8.88
C PRO A 84 -3.02 -3.94 9.80
N CYS A 85 -3.64 -3.21 10.73
CA CYS A 85 -2.96 -2.51 11.81
C CYS A 85 -3.29 -3.17 13.15
N SER A 86 -2.35 -3.20 14.10
CA SER A 86 -2.54 -3.76 15.46
C SER A 86 -3.66 -3.11 16.26
N SER A 87 -4.10 -1.90 15.88
CA SER A 87 -5.30 -1.25 16.43
C SER A 87 -6.62 -1.93 16.05
N GLY A 88 -6.59 -2.94 15.17
CA GLY A 88 -7.78 -3.51 14.52
C GLY A 88 -8.29 -2.67 13.36
N SER A 89 -7.58 -1.59 13.00
CA SER A 89 -7.87 -0.76 11.84
C SER A 89 -7.20 -1.33 10.59
N LEU A 90 -7.68 -0.90 9.42
CA LEU A 90 -7.12 -1.22 8.12
C LEU A 90 -6.57 0.04 7.47
N LEU A 91 -5.32 -0.02 7.03
CA LEU A 91 -4.74 0.97 6.14
C LEU A 91 -4.89 0.51 4.69
N TYR A 92 -5.23 1.44 3.80
CA TYR A 92 -5.34 1.17 2.36
C TYR A 92 -4.21 1.85 1.60
N VAL A 93 -3.43 1.07 0.86
CA VAL A 93 -2.26 1.53 0.12
C VAL A 93 -2.40 1.11 -1.34
N TRP A 94 -2.21 2.03 -2.27
CA TRP A 94 -2.03 1.68 -3.68
C TRP A 94 -0.70 0.96 -3.89
N CYS A 95 -0.75 -0.14 -4.62
CA CYS A 95 0.40 -0.82 -5.19
C CYS A 95 0.28 -0.71 -6.71
N THR A 96 1.15 0.12 -7.31
CA THR A 96 1.24 0.32 -8.75
C THR A 96 2.47 -0.41 -9.29
N LEU A 97 2.24 -1.35 -10.19
CA LEU A 97 3.27 -2.06 -10.94
C LEU A 97 3.44 -1.39 -12.31
N ILE A 98 4.67 -1.03 -12.65
CA ILE A 98 5.03 -0.39 -13.91
C ILE A 98 6.07 -1.27 -14.60
N THR A 99 5.79 -1.71 -15.83
CA THR A 99 6.76 -2.45 -16.65
C THR A 99 7.48 -1.49 -17.58
N MET A 100 8.80 -1.40 -17.48
CA MET A 100 9.60 -0.41 -18.22
C MET A 100 9.92 -0.86 -19.65
N GLU A 101 10.12 -2.16 -19.89
CA GLU A 101 10.42 -2.72 -21.21
C GLU A 101 9.52 -3.92 -21.50
N THR A 102 8.54 -3.77 -22.39
CA THR A 102 7.52 -4.81 -22.64
C THR A 102 7.93 -5.86 -23.66
N ASP A 103 8.98 -5.62 -24.46
CA ASP A 103 9.35 -6.47 -25.62
C ASP A 103 10.81 -6.96 -25.60
N SER A 104 11.50 -6.88 -24.45
CA SER A 104 12.85 -7.42 -24.27
C SER A 104 12.84 -8.71 -23.44
N HIS A 105 13.91 -9.50 -23.56
CA HIS A 105 14.12 -10.72 -22.75
C HIS A 105 14.40 -10.42 -21.27
N MET A 106 14.73 -9.17 -20.93
CA MET A 106 14.93 -8.71 -19.55
C MET A 106 13.93 -7.58 -19.26
N GLN A 107 12.77 -7.95 -18.72
CA GLN A 107 11.80 -6.94 -18.29
C GLN A 107 12.21 -6.39 -16.92
N GLN A 108 12.24 -5.06 -16.83
CA GLN A 108 12.37 -4.36 -15.56
C GLN A 108 10.99 -3.91 -15.09
N ARG A 109 10.62 -4.31 -13.88
CA ARG A 109 9.38 -3.89 -13.23
C ARG A 109 9.69 -2.98 -12.05
N VAL A 110 8.91 -1.93 -11.90
CA VAL A 110 8.95 -1.00 -10.77
C VAL A 110 7.66 -1.12 -9.98
N VAL A 111 7.77 -1.38 -8.68
CA VAL A 111 6.65 -1.38 -7.74
C VAL A 111 6.67 -0.05 -6.99
N VAL A 112 5.55 0.68 -7.02
CA VAL A 112 5.36 1.95 -6.31
C VAL A 112 4.21 1.81 -5.34
N PHE A 113 4.47 2.11 -4.07
CA PHE A 113 3.42 2.23 -3.06
C PHE A 113 2.96 3.68 -2.95
N SER A 114 1.67 3.91 -2.70
CA SER A 114 1.18 5.24 -2.33
C SER A 114 -0.02 5.18 -1.40
N PRO A 115 -0.22 6.16 -0.50
CA PRO A 115 -1.41 6.19 0.32
C PRO A 115 -2.68 6.28 -0.53
N LEU A 116 -3.74 5.56 -0.17
CA LEU A 116 -5.02 5.67 -0.86
C LEU A 116 -5.75 6.97 -0.49
N PHE A 117 -5.92 7.21 0.81
CA PHE A 117 -6.65 8.37 1.34
C PHE A 117 -5.79 9.13 2.35
N MET A 118 -5.55 10.41 2.05
CA MET A 118 -4.79 11.33 2.90
C MET A 118 -5.67 12.52 3.28
N MET A 119 -5.60 12.91 4.55
CA MET A 119 -6.16 14.16 5.03
C MET A 119 -5.04 15.10 5.44
N ARG A 120 -5.13 16.36 5.02
CA ARG A 120 -4.28 17.44 5.51
C ARG A 120 -5.15 18.52 6.14
N SER A 121 -4.92 18.83 7.42
CA SER A 121 -5.67 19.87 8.11
C SER A 121 -4.86 21.15 8.19
N HIS A 122 -5.38 22.25 7.65
CA HIS A 122 -4.79 23.59 7.75
C HIS A 122 -5.39 24.41 8.90
N LEU A 123 -6.25 23.80 9.72
CA LEU A 123 -6.83 24.46 10.88
C LEU A 123 -5.77 24.70 11.95
N PRO A 124 -5.89 25.75 12.79
CA PRO A 124 -4.93 26.01 13.86
C PRO A 124 -4.91 24.89 14.91
N ASP A 125 -6.09 24.31 15.18
CA ASP A 125 -6.32 23.27 16.18
C ASP A 125 -6.64 21.91 15.52
N PRO A 126 -6.44 20.79 16.25
CA PRO A 126 -6.83 19.47 15.76
C PRO A 126 -8.34 19.35 15.50
N VAL A 127 -8.70 18.55 14.50
CA VAL A 127 -10.09 18.30 14.10
C VAL A 127 -10.42 16.82 14.24
N ILE A 128 -11.60 16.50 14.76
CA ILE A 128 -12.09 15.13 14.76
C ILE A 128 -12.85 14.92 13.46
N ILE A 129 -12.44 13.92 12.68
CA ILE A 129 -13.16 13.46 11.50
C ILE A 129 -13.98 12.26 11.87
N HIS A 130 -15.28 12.28 11.56
CA HIS A 130 -16.11 11.09 11.61
C HIS A 130 -16.33 10.59 10.18
N THR A 131 -15.97 9.33 9.95
CA THR A 131 -16.13 8.63 8.67
C THR A 131 -17.27 7.64 8.79
N GLU A 132 -18.32 7.81 7.99
CA GLU A 132 -19.50 6.92 7.97
C GLU A 132 -19.58 6.14 6.66
N LYS A 133 -19.69 4.81 6.76
CA LYS A 133 -20.00 3.90 5.66
C LYS A 133 -21.47 3.51 5.76
N ARG A 134 -22.35 4.35 5.24
CA ARG A 134 -23.82 4.22 5.45
C ARG A 134 -24.37 2.88 4.97
N SER A 135 -23.81 2.33 3.88
CA SER A 135 -24.18 1.01 3.35
C SER A 135 -23.90 -0.13 4.32
N LEU A 136 -22.93 0.03 5.22
CA LEU A 136 -22.52 -0.98 6.21
C LEU A 136 -22.98 -0.65 7.64
N GLY A 137 -23.58 0.52 7.86
CA GLY A 137 -23.93 0.99 9.20
C GLY A 137 -22.71 1.22 10.11
N GLN A 138 -21.52 1.38 9.53
CA GLN A 138 -20.28 1.60 10.27
C GLN A 138 -19.96 3.08 10.40
N ARG A 139 -19.43 3.47 11.55
CA ARG A 139 -18.95 4.82 11.82
C ARG A 139 -17.68 4.76 12.64
N GLU A 140 -16.72 5.58 12.25
CA GLU A 140 -15.43 5.67 12.90
C GLU A 140 -15.02 7.12 13.10
N SER A 141 -14.10 7.37 14.03
CA SER A 141 -13.59 8.70 14.30
C SER A 141 -12.06 8.70 14.38
N GLN A 142 -11.43 9.67 13.74
CA GLN A 142 -9.98 9.89 13.80
C GLN A 142 -9.70 11.36 14.15
N LEU A 143 -8.73 11.58 15.03
CA LEU A 143 -8.23 12.92 15.34
C LEU A 143 -7.13 13.26 14.34
N ILE A 144 -7.28 14.34 13.58
CA ILE A 144 -6.27 14.84 12.65
C ILE A 144 -5.65 16.10 13.23
N GLN A 145 -4.32 16.13 13.36
CA GLN A 145 -3.60 17.31 13.82
C GLN A 145 -3.75 18.48 12.84
N GLY A 146 -3.83 19.71 13.39
CA GLY A 146 -3.90 20.94 12.60
C GLY A 146 -2.56 21.37 12.00
N GLN A 147 -2.43 22.65 11.66
CA GLN A 147 -1.16 23.31 11.30
C GLN A 147 -0.46 22.72 10.07
N GLY A 148 -1.24 22.19 9.14
CA GLY A 148 -0.75 21.59 7.91
C GLY A 148 -0.24 20.17 8.06
N HIS A 149 -0.45 19.53 9.22
CA HIS A 149 -0.16 18.10 9.41
C HIS A 149 -1.02 17.25 8.48
N GLN A 150 -0.46 16.12 8.10
CA GLN A 150 -1.03 15.18 7.15
C GLN A 150 -1.04 13.79 7.76
N GLU A 151 -2.20 13.13 7.67
CA GLU A 151 -2.42 11.79 8.22
C GLU A 151 -3.22 10.93 7.22
N GLN A 152 -2.97 9.62 7.24
CA GLN A 152 -3.76 8.65 6.48
C GLN A 152 -5.14 8.46 7.12
N LEU A 153 -6.18 8.34 6.30
CA LEU A 153 -7.49 7.92 6.81
C LEU A 153 -7.52 6.40 6.92
N LEU A 154 -7.71 5.91 8.14
CA LEU A 154 -7.86 4.49 8.40
C LEU A 154 -9.27 4.02 8.00
N ASN A 155 -9.42 2.71 7.76
CA ASN A 155 -10.68 2.03 7.51
C ASN A 155 -11.54 2.70 6.42
N THR A 156 -10.89 3.28 5.40
CA THR A 156 -11.57 3.92 4.29
C THR A 156 -11.38 3.05 3.06
N GLU A 157 -12.31 2.12 2.82
CA GLU A 157 -12.31 1.20 1.68
C GLU A 157 -12.30 1.95 0.34
N ASN A 158 -11.75 1.35 -0.71
CA ASN A 158 -11.70 1.98 -2.03
C ASN A 158 -13.01 1.86 -2.83
N ASP A 159 -13.89 0.93 -2.48
CA ASP A 159 -15.08 0.54 -3.25
C ASP A 159 -16.41 0.99 -2.61
N LEU A 160 -16.34 1.81 -1.56
CA LEU A 160 -17.50 2.33 -0.83
C LEU A 160 -17.56 3.86 -0.89
N THR A 161 -18.77 4.39 -0.69
CA THR A 161 -18.97 5.82 -0.46
C THR A 161 -18.86 6.12 1.02
N HIS A 162 -17.95 7.01 1.39
CA HIS A 162 -17.74 7.48 2.75
C HIS A 162 -18.35 8.87 2.93
N HIS A 163 -19.05 9.08 4.04
CA HIS A 163 -19.51 10.40 4.45
C HIS A 163 -18.61 10.92 5.56
N LEU A 164 -17.94 12.04 5.29
CA LEU A 164 -17.04 12.69 6.24
C LEU A 164 -17.77 13.85 6.93
N THR A 165 -17.71 13.90 8.25
CA THR A 165 -18.10 15.07 9.04
C THR A 165 -16.96 15.52 9.93
N PHE A 166 -16.83 16.83 10.10
CA PHE A 166 -15.70 17.46 10.77
C PHE A 166 -16.19 18.17 12.02
N GLN A 167 -15.56 17.88 13.15
CA GLN A 167 -15.82 18.53 14.42
C GLN A 167 -14.55 19.27 14.85
N ALA A 168 -14.59 20.59 14.73
CA ALA A 168 -13.59 21.46 15.32
C ALA A 168 -13.74 21.45 16.85
N ARG A 169 -12.62 21.56 17.56
CA ARG A 169 -12.61 21.77 19.01
C ARG A 169 -12.83 23.23 19.36
#